data_AF-A0A847Y6G6-F1
#
_entry.id   AF-A0A847Y6G6-F1
#
_cell.length_a   1.000
_cell.length_b   1.000
_cell.length_c   1.000
_cell.angle_alpha   90.00
_cell.angle_beta   90.00
_cell.angle_gamma   90.00
#
_symmetry.space_group_name_H-M   'P 1'
#
loop_
_entity.id
_entity.type
_entity.pdbx_description
1 polymer ?
#
loop_
_entity_poly.entity_id
_entity_poly.type
_entity_poly.pdbx_seq_one_letter_code
_entity_poly.pdbx_strand_id
1 'polypeptide(L)'
;MTEKELLTKLKEFQGIKPNSDWANWLLNNILSQKKEQVSIKPRVTWASFSFLRHYQKVLIPSFFIFIFASTFVFAQNTLPGNPLYAVKTFTQNARIVLAPKDYKPVIRLQIAKSRLEDMAKVSDQEKEIALMSQNIKKDLATVPQELKAISKKQVALKVSQQVQQKTQEISNIVQQTNLENKDKDELEQTVQETQNQVLALIIQTTEEINQCPSFLQTNLNNLQQYFTDNINFLASWPADDITKIKVYIADISNDMKAGNCLEAMEKMESINQIIKIHSLDVQVENLAPTPESNSGSGGSTPESSD
;
A
#
# COMPACT_ATOMS: atom_id res chain seq x y z
N MET A 1 -68.20 -44.38 28.75
CA MET A 1 -67.95 -45.05 27.47
C MET A 1 -66.49 -45.43 27.44
N THR A 2 -66.17 -46.71 27.30
CA THR A 2 -64.80 -47.22 27.39
C THR A 2 -64.15 -47.27 26.00
N GLU A 3 -62.81 -47.12 25.90
CA GLU A 3 -62.10 -47.13 24.61
C GLU A 3 -62.43 -48.34 23.73
N LYS A 4 -62.70 -49.49 24.36
CA LYS A 4 -63.11 -50.71 23.66
C LYS A 4 -64.47 -50.58 22.98
N GLU A 5 -65.43 -49.88 23.58
CA GLU A 5 -66.72 -49.59 22.95
C GLU A 5 -66.55 -48.67 21.73
N LEU A 6 -65.66 -47.68 21.83
CA LEU A 6 -65.39 -46.72 20.76
C LEU A 6 -64.75 -47.40 19.54
N LEU A 7 -63.78 -48.29 19.78
CA LEU A 7 -63.13 -49.08 18.74
C LEU A 7 -64.09 -50.05 18.05
N THR A 8 -65.06 -50.59 18.80
CA THR A 8 -66.08 -51.50 18.26
C THR A 8 -67.07 -50.73 17.39
N LYS A 9 -67.53 -49.55 17.84
CA LYS A 9 -68.39 -48.68 17.02
C LYS A 9 -67.71 -48.15 15.76
N LEU A 10 -66.42 -47.80 15.84
CA LEU A 10 -65.65 -47.39 14.66
C LEU A 10 -65.53 -48.51 13.61
N LYS A 11 -65.40 -49.77 14.04
CA LYS A 11 -65.42 -50.93 13.13
C LYS A 11 -66.79 -51.15 12.49
N GLU A 12 -67.89 -50.92 13.22
CA GLU A 12 -69.24 -50.95 12.63
C GLU A 12 -69.43 -49.87 11.56
N PHE A 13 -68.90 -48.66 11.79
CA PHE A 13 -69.00 -47.57 10.81
C PHE A 13 -68.18 -47.80 9.53
N GLN A 14 -67.09 -48.57 9.58
CA GLN A 14 -66.34 -48.96 8.37
C GLN A 14 -67.14 -49.87 7.42
N GLY A 15 -68.19 -50.55 7.91
CA GLY A 15 -69.06 -51.39 7.09
C GLY A 15 -70.16 -50.63 6.34
N ILE A 16 -70.42 -49.37 6.70
CA ILE A 16 -71.48 -48.56 6.09
C ILE A 16 -70.96 -48.00 4.76
N LYS A 17 -71.25 -48.71 3.66
CA LYS A 17 -71.02 -48.16 2.32
C LYS A 17 -71.94 -46.96 2.10
N PRO A 18 -71.42 -45.83 1.61
CA PRO A 18 -72.26 -44.68 1.29
C PRO A 18 -73.31 -45.09 0.25
N ASN A 19 -74.55 -44.65 0.45
CA ASN A 19 -75.63 -44.88 -0.50
C ASN A 19 -75.20 -44.34 -1.88
N SER A 20 -75.32 -45.17 -2.92
CA SER A 20 -74.97 -44.79 -4.29
C SER A 20 -75.71 -43.54 -4.75
N ASP A 21 -76.93 -43.32 -4.26
CA ASP A 21 -77.71 -42.12 -4.58
C ASP A 21 -77.09 -40.86 -3.99
N TRP A 22 -76.57 -40.95 -2.76
CA TRP A 22 -75.86 -39.83 -2.13
C TRP A 22 -74.51 -39.57 -2.82
N ALA A 23 -73.76 -40.63 -3.16
CA ALA A 23 -72.49 -40.50 -3.86
C ALA A 23 -72.66 -39.87 -5.26
N ASN A 24 -73.69 -40.31 -6.01
CA ASN A 24 -74.03 -39.77 -7.32
C ASN A 24 -74.57 -38.35 -7.23
N TRP A 25 -75.39 -38.05 -6.22
CA TRP A 25 -75.85 -36.67 -5.96
C TRP A 25 -74.67 -35.75 -5.63
N LEU A 26 -73.73 -36.19 -4.78
CA LEU A 26 -72.54 -35.41 -4.42
C LEU A 26 -71.64 -35.19 -5.64
N LEU A 27 -71.39 -36.24 -6.42
CA LEU A 27 -70.61 -36.16 -7.65
C LEU A 27 -71.26 -35.17 -8.63
N ASN A 28 -72.58 -35.28 -8.83
CA ASN A 28 -73.31 -34.36 -9.69
C ASN A 28 -73.32 -32.93 -9.14
N ASN A 29 -73.39 -32.71 -7.82
CA ASN A 29 -73.37 -31.35 -7.27
C ASN A 29 -71.97 -30.72 -7.27
N ILE A 30 -70.91 -31.51 -7.09
CA ILE A 30 -69.52 -31.05 -7.19
C ILE A 30 -69.15 -30.78 -8.65
N LEU A 31 -69.56 -31.65 -9.58
CA LEU A 31 -69.27 -31.49 -11.01
C LEU A 31 -70.22 -30.50 -11.71
N SER A 32 -71.45 -30.34 -11.22
CA SER A 32 -72.42 -29.37 -11.75
C SER A 32 -72.38 -28.03 -11.02
N GLN A 33 -71.41 -27.83 -10.11
CA GLN A 33 -70.95 -26.48 -9.80
C GLN A 33 -70.37 -25.90 -11.09
N LYS A 34 -71.29 -25.34 -11.89
CA LYS A 34 -71.06 -24.51 -13.05
C LYS A 34 -69.89 -23.63 -12.65
N LYS A 35 -68.72 -23.86 -13.26
CA LYS A 35 -67.64 -22.89 -13.22
C LYS A 35 -68.27 -21.63 -13.78
N GLU A 36 -68.74 -20.74 -12.92
CA GLU A 36 -68.79 -19.33 -13.26
C GLU A 36 -67.39 -19.07 -13.77
N GLN A 37 -67.27 -18.95 -15.09
CA GLN A 37 -66.08 -18.46 -15.74
C GLN A 37 -65.97 -16.99 -15.33
N VAL A 38 -65.64 -16.76 -14.06
CA VAL A 38 -64.87 -15.59 -13.67
C VAL A 38 -63.56 -15.82 -14.40
N SER A 39 -63.48 -15.25 -15.59
CA SER A 39 -62.24 -15.11 -16.33
C SER A 39 -61.36 -14.13 -15.54
N ILE A 40 -60.89 -14.59 -14.38
CA ILE A 40 -59.70 -14.03 -13.75
C ILE A 40 -58.57 -14.48 -14.67
N LYS A 41 -58.40 -13.77 -15.79
CA LYS A 41 -57.07 -13.68 -16.40
C LYS A 41 -56.17 -13.31 -15.24
N PRO A 42 -55.17 -14.10 -14.86
CA PRO A 42 -54.19 -13.65 -13.90
C PRO A 42 -53.50 -12.47 -14.56
N ARG A 43 -53.99 -11.25 -14.31
CA ARG A 43 -53.17 -10.07 -14.46
C ARG A 43 -52.08 -10.30 -13.43
N VAL A 44 -50.93 -10.74 -13.91
CA VAL A 44 -49.68 -10.62 -13.20
C VAL A 44 -49.45 -9.12 -13.08
N THR A 45 -50.20 -8.47 -12.18
CA THR A 45 -49.84 -7.15 -11.72
C THR A 45 -48.57 -7.41 -10.95
N TRP A 46 -47.43 -7.20 -11.61
CA TRP A 46 -46.17 -7.00 -10.91
C TRP A 46 -46.51 -6.07 -9.78
N ALA A 47 -46.48 -6.57 -8.54
CA ALA A 47 -46.74 -5.77 -7.36
C ALA A 47 -45.84 -4.56 -7.54
N SER A 48 -46.44 -3.41 -7.79
CA SER A 48 -45.69 -2.19 -7.99
C SER A 48 -45.10 -1.90 -6.62
N PHE A 49 -43.88 -2.40 -6.41
CA PHE A 49 -43.08 -2.09 -5.23
C PHE A 49 -42.76 -0.59 -5.31
N SER A 50 -43.75 0.26 -5.04
CA SER A 50 -43.62 1.72 -4.98
C SER A 50 -42.66 2.10 -3.85
N PHE A 51 -42.55 1.22 -2.84
CA PHE A 51 -41.50 1.24 -1.83
C PHE A 51 -40.10 1.26 -2.46
N LEU A 52 -39.84 0.44 -3.49
CA LEU A 52 -38.53 0.43 -4.15
C LEU A 52 -38.20 1.79 -4.78
N ARG A 53 -39.16 2.50 -5.36
CA ARG A 53 -38.94 3.85 -5.92
C ARG A 53 -38.54 4.89 -4.89
N HIS A 54 -39.06 4.81 -3.67
CA HIS A 54 -38.71 5.77 -2.61
C HIS A 54 -37.28 5.55 -2.09
N TYR A 55 -36.86 4.28 -1.99
CA TYR A 55 -35.51 3.92 -1.53
C TYR A 55 -34.50 3.69 -2.67
N GLN A 56 -34.87 3.92 -3.94
CA GLN A 56 -33.99 3.71 -5.10
C GLN A 56 -32.67 4.46 -4.96
N LYS A 57 -32.67 5.68 -4.40
CA LYS A 57 -31.47 6.48 -4.18
C LYS A 57 -30.47 5.86 -3.19
N VAL A 58 -30.91 4.92 -2.36
CA VAL A 58 -30.07 4.24 -1.34
C VAL A 58 -29.85 2.77 -1.70
N LEU A 59 -30.91 2.07 -2.14
CA LEU A 59 -30.85 0.66 -2.51
C LEU A 59 -29.98 0.42 -3.75
N ILE A 60 -30.05 1.29 -4.76
CA ILE A 60 -29.21 1.14 -5.97
C ILE A 60 -27.71 1.21 -5.61
N PRO A 61 -27.20 2.27 -4.96
CA PRO A 61 -25.78 2.29 -4.60
C PRO A 61 -25.41 1.19 -3.59
N SER A 62 -26.26 0.88 -2.61
CA SER A 62 -26.01 -0.21 -1.66
C SER A 62 -25.91 -1.57 -2.36
N PHE A 63 -26.76 -1.82 -3.37
CA PHE A 63 -26.74 -3.05 -4.15
C PHE A 63 -25.48 -3.13 -5.01
N PHE A 64 -25.08 -2.02 -5.64
CA PHE A 64 -23.80 -1.97 -6.37
C PHE A 64 -22.60 -2.20 -5.44
N ILE A 65 -22.58 -1.61 -4.24
CA ILE A 65 -21.55 -1.85 -3.24
C ILE A 65 -21.54 -3.33 -2.82
N PHE A 66 -22.71 -3.93 -2.59
CA PHE A 66 -22.82 -5.34 -2.22
C PHE A 66 -22.33 -6.28 -3.34
N ILE A 67 -22.69 -6.01 -4.59
CA ILE A 67 -22.18 -6.75 -5.75
C ILE A 67 -20.66 -6.58 -5.85
N PHE A 68 -20.14 -5.36 -5.71
CA PHE A 68 -18.71 -5.09 -5.77
C PHE A 68 -17.95 -5.83 -4.66
N ALA A 69 -18.45 -5.78 -3.42
CA ALA A 69 -17.86 -6.45 -2.28
C ALA A 69 -17.90 -7.98 -2.43
N SER A 70 -19.01 -8.53 -2.92
CA SER A 70 -19.16 -9.97 -3.16
C SER A 70 -18.21 -10.45 -4.26
N THR A 71 -18.14 -9.71 -5.37
CA THR A 71 -17.23 -10.02 -6.49
C THR A 71 -15.76 -9.93 -6.06
N PHE A 72 -15.44 -9.01 -5.16
CA PHE A 72 -14.09 -8.85 -4.62
C PHE A 72 -13.64 -10.07 -3.83
N VAL A 73 -14.50 -10.64 -2.98
CA VAL A 73 -14.18 -11.86 -2.21
C VAL A 73 -13.91 -13.04 -3.14
N PHE A 74 -14.75 -13.21 -4.17
CA PHE A 74 -14.54 -14.27 -5.16
C PHE A 74 -13.27 -14.05 -5.99
N ALA A 75 -12.94 -12.80 -6.35
CA ALA A 75 -11.76 -12.49 -7.14
C ALA A 75 -10.44 -12.87 -6.44
N GLN A 76 -10.37 -12.86 -5.11
CA GLN A 76 -9.13 -13.18 -4.38
C GLN A 76 -8.66 -14.64 -4.61
N ASN A 77 -9.59 -15.56 -4.84
CA ASN A 77 -9.30 -16.98 -5.08
C ASN A 77 -9.20 -17.32 -6.57
N THR A 78 -9.27 -16.33 -7.46
CA THR A 78 -9.14 -16.58 -8.90
C THR A 78 -7.70 -16.85 -9.30
N LEU A 79 -7.56 -17.79 -10.23
CA LEU A 79 -6.31 -18.14 -10.90
C LEU A 79 -6.20 -17.36 -12.22
N PRO A 80 -4.97 -17.26 -12.79
CA PRO A 80 -4.77 -16.86 -14.18
C PRO A 80 -5.78 -17.57 -15.11
N GLY A 81 -6.19 -16.91 -16.18
CA GLY A 81 -7.17 -17.44 -17.14
C GLY A 81 -8.63 -17.17 -16.84
N ASN A 82 -8.95 -16.88 -15.58
CA ASN A 82 -10.30 -16.50 -15.22
C ASN A 82 -10.57 -15.02 -15.60
N PRO A 83 -11.72 -14.66 -16.18
CA PRO A 83 -12.07 -13.26 -16.46
C PRO A 83 -12.04 -12.35 -15.20
N LEU A 84 -12.31 -12.92 -14.02
CA LEU A 84 -12.22 -12.20 -12.74
C LEU A 84 -10.78 -11.96 -12.26
N TYR A 85 -9.78 -12.60 -12.86
CA TYR A 85 -8.37 -12.39 -12.52
C TYR A 85 -7.90 -10.97 -12.84
N ALA A 86 -8.49 -10.33 -13.85
CA ALA A 86 -8.25 -8.92 -14.15
C ALA A 86 -8.62 -8.01 -12.96
N VAL A 87 -9.69 -8.35 -12.23
CA VAL A 87 -10.10 -7.64 -11.02
C VAL A 87 -9.08 -7.86 -9.90
N LYS A 88 -8.61 -9.10 -9.70
CA LYS A 88 -7.53 -9.40 -8.75
C LYS A 88 -6.27 -8.60 -9.05
N THR A 89 -5.83 -8.60 -10.31
CA THR A 89 -4.65 -7.85 -10.75
C THR A 89 -4.81 -6.34 -10.55
N PHE A 90 -5.98 -5.78 -10.89
CA PHE A 90 -6.29 -4.37 -10.67
C PHE A 90 -6.21 -3.99 -9.18
N THR A 91 -6.81 -4.81 -8.30
CA THR A 91 -6.83 -4.53 -6.86
C THR A 91 -5.44 -4.67 -6.22
N GLN A 92 -4.64 -5.64 -6.67
CA GLN A 92 -3.23 -5.75 -6.29
C GLN A 92 -2.44 -4.51 -6.71
N ASN A 93 -2.58 -4.06 -7.96
CA ASN A 93 -1.90 -2.86 -8.45
C ASN A 93 -2.33 -1.60 -7.67
N ALA A 94 -3.63 -1.46 -7.39
CA ALA A 94 -4.15 -0.37 -6.57
C ALA A 94 -3.54 -0.40 -5.16
N ARG A 95 -3.35 -1.59 -4.56
CA ARG A 95 -2.70 -1.73 -3.25
C ARG A 95 -1.24 -1.26 -3.27
N ILE A 96 -0.50 -1.45 -4.36
CA ILE A 96 0.87 -0.93 -4.52
C ILE A 96 0.87 0.60 -4.62
N VAL A 97 -0.07 1.17 -5.38
CA VAL A 97 -0.16 2.62 -5.60
C VAL A 97 -0.57 3.36 -4.32
N LEU A 98 -1.50 2.78 -3.55
CA LEU A 98 -2.02 3.36 -2.31
C LEU A 98 -1.14 3.05 -1.08
N ALA A 99 -0.11 2.21 -1.23
CA ALA A 99 0.78 1.87 -0.14
C ALA A 99 1.62 3.08 0.31
N PRO A 100 1.93 3.20 1.62
CA PRO A 100 2.90 4.17 2.10
C PRO A 100 4.25 4.01 1.38
N LYS A 101 4.90 5.12 1.03
CA LYS A 101 6.18 5.12 0.28
C LYS A 101 7.21 4.16 0.88
N ASP A 102 7.35 4.18 2.20
CA ASP A 102 8.34 3.38 2.93
C ASP A 102 8.06 1.86 2.89
N TYR A 103 6.79 1.45 2.78
CA TYR A 103 6.39 0.03 2.81
C TYR A 103 6.00 -0.52 1.43
N LYS A 104 5.95 0.34 0.41
CA LYS A 104 5.66 -0.02 -0.97
C LYS A 104 6.51 -1.20 -1.48
N PRO A 105 7.84 -1.29 -1.27
CA PRO A 105 8.63 -2.43 -1.73
C PRO A 105 8.19 -3.76 -1.09
N VAL A 106 7.79 -3.75 0.19
CA VAL A 106 7.30 -4.96 0.89
C VAL A 106 5.96 -5.41 0.34
N ILE A 107 5.04 -4.47 0.09
CA ILE A 107 3.72 -4.77 -0.51
C ILE A 107 3.88 -5.30 -1.93
N ARG A 108 4.78 -4.70 -2.71
CA ARG A 108 5.10 -5.13 -4.07
C ARG A 108 5.60 -6.58 -4.09
N LEU A 109 6.54 -6.93 -3.19
CA LEU A 109 7.00 -8.32 -3.04
C LEU A 109 5.91 -9.27 -2.60
N GLN A 110 5.01 -8.85 -1.70
CA GLN A 110 3.89 -9.70 -1.27
C GLN A 110 2.97 -10.03 -2.45
N ILE A 111 2.73 -9.06 -3.33
CA ILE A 111 1.93 -9.25 -4.55
C ILE A 111 2.68 -10.12 -5.55
N ALA A 112 3.97 -9.89 -5.76
CA ALA A 112 4.82 -10.71 -6.62
C ALA A 112 4.80 -12.18 -6.17
N LYS A 113 4.95 -12.43 -4.86
CA LYS A 113 4.81 -13.76 -4.23
C LYS A 113 3.44 -14.38 -4.52
N SER A 114 2.36 -13.64 -4.28
CA SER A 114 1.00 -14.14 -4.53
C SER A 114 0.77 -14.49 -6.00
N ARG A 115 1.29 -13.68 -6.94
CA ARG A 115 1.21 -13.98 -8.37
C ARG A 115 1.99 -15.23 -8.73
N LEU A 116 3.18 -15.41 -8.16
CA LEU A 116 3.98 -16.58 -8.38
C LEU A 116 3.31 -17.86 -7.84
N GLU A 117 2.68 -17.79 -6.67
CA GLU A 117 1.86 -18.89 -6.12
C GLU A 117 0.64 -19.20 -6.98
N ASP A 118 0.02 -18.19 -7.58
CA ASP A 118 -1.08 -18.39 -8.53
C ASP A 118 -0.57 -19.08 -9.81
N MET A 119 0.59 -18.67 -10.33
CA MET A 119 1.23 -19.30 -11.50
C MET A 119 1.60 -20.75 -11.24
N ALA A 120 2.12 -21.07 -10.05
CA ALA A 120 2.48 -22.43 -9.68
C ALA A 120 1.28 -23.41 -9.71
N LYS A 121 0.04 -22.89 -9.61
CA LYS A 121 -1.20 -23.68 -9.63
C LYS A 121 -1.78 -23.88 -11.03
N VAL A 122 -1.23 -23.23 -12.06
CA VAL A 122 -1.75 -23.29 -13.44
C VAL A 122 -0.68 -23.89 -14.35
N SER A 123 -1.02 -24.95 -15.08
CA SER A 123 -0.10 -25.64 -16.01
C SER A 123 -0.34 -25.30 -17.49
N ASP A 124 -1.55 -24.88 -17.87
CA ASP A 124 -2.00 -24.95 -19.27
C ASP A 124 -2.15 -23.57 -19.95
N GLN A 125 -1.54 -22.51 -19.41
CA GLN A 125 -1.76 -21.13 -19.86
C GLN A 125 -0.49 -20.33 -20.14
N GLU A 126 0.31 -20.83 -21.09
CA GLU A 126 1.64 -20.32 -21.45
C GLU A 126 1.72 -18.80 -21.64
N LYS A 127 0.79 -18.18 -22.40
CA LYS A 127 0.80 -16.72 -22.65
C LYS A 127 0.57 -15.88 -21.39
N GLU A 128 -0.35 -16.32 -20.53
CA GLU A 128 -0.71 -15.58 -19.32
C GLU A 128 0.35 -15.76 -18.24
N ILE A 129 0.94 -16.95 -18.17
CA ILE A 129 2.09 -17.27 -17.33
C ILE A 129 3.30 -16.42 -17.73
N ALA A 130 3.62 -16.29 -19.03
CA ALA A 130 4.73 -15.47 -19.52
C ALA A 130 4.54 -13.98 -19.18
N LEU A 131 3.33 -13.42 -19.42
CA LEU A 131 3.01 -12.05 -19.04
C LEU A 131 3.13 -11.81 -17.53
N MET A 132 2.71 -12.79 -16.73
CA MET A 132 2.80 -12.69 -15.27
C MET A 132 4.25 -12.78 -14.78
N SER A 133 5.06 -13.67 -15.37
CA SER A 133 6.51 -13.75 -15.11
C SER A 133 7.18 -12.41 -15.39
N GLN A 134 6.89 -11.77 -16.52
CA GLN A 134 7.43 -10.45 -16.87
C GLN A 134 7.02 -9.37 -15.85
N ASN A 135 5.76 -9.36 -15.41
CA ASN A 135 5.29 -8.42 -14.40
C ASN A 135 5.98 -8.64 -13.05
N ILE A 136 6.18 -9.89 -12.64
CA ILE A 136 6.93 -10.24 -11.43
C ILE A 136 8.39 -9.76 -11.55
N LYS A 137 9.06 -10.01 -12.68
CA LYS A 137 10.43 -9.52 -12.94
C LYS A 137 10.51 -8.00 -12.80
N LYS A 138 9.57 -7.27 -13.41
CA LYS A 138 9.49 -5.81 -13.30
C LYS A 138 9.26 -5.35 -11.85
N ASP A 139 8.38 -6.04 -11.13
CA ASP A 139 8.10 -5.74 -9.73
C ASP A 139 9.36 -5.94 -8.87
N LEU A 140 10.08 -7.06 -9.04
CA LEU A 140 11.34 -7.36 -8.35
C LEU A 140 12.43 -6.32 -8.66
N ALA A 141 12.65 -6.00 -9.94
CA ALA A 141 13.68 -5.05 -10.37
C ALA A 141 13.46 -3.61 -9.84
N THR A 142 12.21 -3.26 -9.49
CA THR A 142 11.87 -1.93 -8.95
C THR A 142 12.14 -1.83 -7.45
N VAL A 143 12.17 -2.96 -6.72
CA VAL A 143 12.29 -2.99 -5.25
C VAL A 143 13.58 -2.33 -4.73
N PRO A 144 14.77 -2.60 -5.28
CA PRO A 144 16.00 -1.96 -4.80
C PRO A 144 15.99 -0.44 -4.96
N GLN A 145 15.36 0.07 -6.02
CA GLN A 145 15.24 1.51 -6.27
C GLN A 145 14.25 2.14 -5.28
N GLU A 146 13.11 1.50 -5.02
CA GLU A 146 12.14 1.96 -4.02
C GLU A 146 12.73 1.97 -2.60
N LEU A 147 13.60 1.00 -2.26
CA LEU A 147 14.31 0.98 -0.97
C LEU A 147 15.31 2.14 -0.82
N LYS A 148 16.08 2.44 -1.88
CA LYS A 148 17.02 3.57 -1.88
C LYS A 148 16.32 4.93 -1.76
N ALA A 149 15.05 5.01 -2.17
CA ALA A 149 14.24 6.22 -2.06
C ALA A 149 13.62 6.44 -0.66
N ILE A 150 13.79 5.50 0.28
CA ILE A 150 13.31 5.66 1.65
C ILE A 150 14.22 6.67 2.37
N SER A 151 13.63 7.81 2.75
CA SER A 151 14.35 8.91 3.40
C SER A 151 14.99 8.52 4.74
N LYS A 152 14.25 7.78 5.57
CA LYS A 152 14.69 7.40 6.92
C LYS A 152 15.52 6.13 6.87
N LYS A 153 16.81 6.22 7.18
CA LYS A 153 17.76 5.09 7.17
C LYS A 153 17.31 3.93 8.06
N GLN A 154 16.71 4.19 9.23
CA GLN A 154 16.27 3.14 10.16
C GLN A 154 15.08 2.36 9.57
N VAL A 155 14.16 3.09 8.95
CA VAL A 155 13.02 2.50 8.22
C VAL A 155 13.55 1.73 7.01
N ALA A 156 14.49 2.30 6.25
CA ALA A 156 15.12 1.65 5.11
C ALA A 156 15.78 0.32 5.51
N LEU A 157 16.51 0.26 6.63
CA LEU A 157 17.11 -0.97 7.13
C LEU A 157 16.04 -2.02 7.48
N LYS A 158 15.04 -1.65 8.28
CA LYS A 158 13.96 -2.56 8.72
C LYS A 158 13.18 -3.10 7.52
N VAL A 159 12.82 -2.22 6.59
CA VAL A 159 12.10 -2.59 5.36
C VAL A 159 12.99 -3.46 4.47
N SER A 160 14.28 -3.15 4.34
CA SER A 160 15.23 -3.97 3.57
C SER A 160 15.38 -5.38 4.15
N GLN A 161 15.42 -5.53 5.48
CA GLN A 161 15.43 -6.85 6.14
C GLN A 161 14.15 -7.64 5.85
N GLN A 162 12.98 -6.99 5.89
CA GLN A 162 11.70 -7.63 5.53
C GLN A 162 11.67 -8.03 4.05
N VAL A 163 12.19 -7.16 3.18
CA VAL A 163 12.34 -7.44 1.75
C VAL A 163 13.25 -8.65 1.55
N GLN A 164 14.39 -8.72 2.23
CA GLN A 164 15.33 -9.85 2.14
C GLN A 164 14.66 -11.18 2.47
N GLN A 165 13.90 -11.24 3.57
CA GLN A 165 13.16 -12.43 3.97
C GLN A 165 12.12 -12.84 2.91
N LYS A 166 11.35 -11.87 2.40
CA LYS A 166 10.34 -12.15 1.37
C LYS A 166 10.93 -12.58 0.04
N THR A 167 12.08 -12.03 -0.35
CA THR A 167 12.75 -12.43 -1.59
C THR A 167 13.31 -13.85 -1.48
N GLN A 168 13.70 -14.31 -0.27
CA GLN A 168 14.04 -15.72 -0.05
C GLN A 168 12.82 -16.64 -0.20
N GLU A 169 11.65 -16.25 0.33
CA GLU A 169 10.41 -17.00 0.13
C GLU A 169 10.05 -17.11 -1.37
N ILE A 170 10.20 -16.00 -2.12
CA ILE A 170 9.97 -15.99 -3.57
C ILE A 170 10.93 -16.95 -4.27
N SER A 171 12.22 -16.94 -3.94
CA SER A 171 13.21 -17.86 -4.52
C SER A 171 12.80 -19.33 -4.36
N ASN A 172 12.34 -19.73 -3.17
CA ASN A 172 11.85 -21.08 -2.91
C ASN A 172 10.64 -21.45 -3.79
N ILE A 173 9.72 -20.51 -3.99
CA ILE A 173 8.53 -20.73 -4.83
C ILE A 173 8.94 -20.83 -6.30
N VAL A 174 9.87 -20.00 -6.79
CA VAL A 174 10.38 -20.07 -8.18
C VAL A 174 10.90 -21.47 -8.48
N GLN A 175 11.67 -22.05 -7.55
CA GLN A 175 12.21 -23.41 -7.71
C GLN A 175 11.12 -24.49 -7.82
N GLN A 176 9.98 -24.30 -7.16
CA GLN A 176 8.84 -25.24 -7.16
C GLN A 176 7.87 -25.03 -8.33
N THR A 177 8.02 -23.96 -9.11
CA THR A 177 7.13 -23.68 -10.24
C THR A 177 7.44 -24.55 -11.46
N ASN A 178 6.38 -24.89 -12.21
CA ASN A 178 6.43 -25.62 -13.49
C ASN A 178 6.67 -24.68 -14.69
N LEU A 179 7.42 -23.60 -14.49
CA LEU A 179 7.76 -22.66 -15.56
C LEU A 179 8.67 -23.32 -16.60
N GLU A 180 8.62 -22.85 -17.85
CA GLU A 180 9.62 -23.19 -18.85
C GLU A 180 11.02 -22.82 -18.32
N ASN A 181 12.02 -23.68 -18.57
CA ASN A 181 13.36 -23.53 -18.01
C ASN A 181 13.94 -22.12 -18.24
N LYS A 182 13.75 -21.55 -19.44
CA LYS A 182 14.23 -20.21 -19.76
C LYS A 182 13.59 -19.12 -18.88
N ASP A 183 12.26 -19.15 -18.73
CA ASP A 183 11.54 -18.15 -17.93
C ASP A 183 11.86 -18.29 -16.44
N LYS A 184 12.06 -19.52 -15.98
CA LYS A 184 12.47 -19.86 -14.62
C LYS A 184 13.87 -19.31 -14.33
N ASP A 185 14.84 -19.55 -15.20
CA ASP A 185 16.23 -19.10 -15.04
C ASP A 185 16.32 -17.56 -15.01
N GLU A 186 15.63 -16.88 -15.93
CA GLU A 186 15.59 -15.41 -15.96
C GLU A 186 14.93 -14.83 -14.69
N LEU A 187 13.87 -15.49 -14.19
CA LEU A 187 13.20 -15.07 -12.96
C LEU A 187 14.09 -15.30 -11.74
N GLU A 188 14.77 -16.44 -11.67
CA GLU A 188 15.74 -16.76 -10.62
C GLU A 188 16.90 -15.76 -10.61
N GLN A 189 17.44 -15.42 -11.78
CA GLN A 189 18.47 -14.39 -11.91
C GLN A 189 17.97 -13.04 -11.37
N THR A 190 16.75 -12.63 -11.72
CA THR A 190 16.15 -11.37 -11.23
C THR A 190 15.97 -11.39 -9.71
N VAL A 191 15.55 -12.52 -9.15
CA VAL A 191 15.43 -12.72 -7.70
C VAL A 191 16.79 -12.60 -7.02
N GLN A 192 17.82 -13.27 -7.55
CA GLN A 192 19.18 -13.21 -7.01
C GLN A 192 19.78 -11.80 -7.09
N GLU A 193 19.61 -11.11 -8.21
CA GLU A 193 20.04 -9.72 -8.36
C GLU A 193 19.37 -8.82 -7.32
N THR A 194 18.05 -8.99 -7.13
CA THR A 194 17.29 -8.26 -6.10
C THR A 194 17.85 -8.55 -4.71
N GLN A 195 18.10 -9.81 -4.35
CA GLN A 195 18.70 -10.18 -3.06
C GLN A 195 20.07 -9.54 -2.85
N ASN A 196 20.94 -9.57 -3.87
CA ASN A 196 22.28 -9.01 -3.78
C ASN A 196 22.25 -7.49 -3.58
N GLN A 197 21.38 -6.78 -4.29
CA GLN A 197 21.22 -5.33 -4.14
C GLN A 197 20.62 -4.95 -2.77
N VAL A 198 19.65 -5.73 -2.28
CA VAL A 198 19.05 -5.53 -0.95
C VAL A 198 20.07 -5.81 0.15
N LEU A 199 20.85 -6.89 0.03
CA LEU A 199 21.90 -7.23 0.97
C LEU A 199 22.99 -6.15 1.02
N ALA A 200 23.42 -5.63 -0.14
CA ALA A 200 24.36 -4.52 -0.21
C ALA A 200 23.83 -3.28 0.52
N LEU A 201 22.54 -2.96 0.36
CA LEU A 201 21.90 -1.84 1.07
C LEU A 201 21.84 -2.07 2.60
N ILE A 202 21.54 -3.30 3.03
CA ILE A 202 21.56 -3.68 4.45
C ILE A 202 22.97 -3.50 5.03
N ILE A 203 23.98 -4.03 4.35
CA ILE A 203 25.39 -3.93 4.79
C ILE A 203 25.81 -2.46 4.87
N GLN A 204 25.56 -1.68 3.82
CA GLN A 204 25.88 -0.25 3.80
C GLN A 204 25.22 0.49 4.97
N THR A 205 23.92 0.30 5.16
CA THR A 205 23.18 0.98 6.24
C THR A 205 23.64 0.52 7.62
N THR A 206 23.98 -0.76 7.78
CA THR A 206 24.50 -1.31 9.04
C THR A 206 25.89 -0.76 9.35
N GLU A 207 26.75 -0.63 8.35
CA GLU A 207 28.08 -0.04 8.52
C GLU A 207 27.98 1.43 8.92
N GLU A 208 27.09 2.21 8.29
CA GLU A 208 26.81 3.59 8.69
C GLU A 208 26.31 3.68 10.16
N ILE A 209 25.48 2.72 10.61
CA ILE A 209 25.06 2.64 12.01
C ILE A 209 26.24 2.32 12.94
N ASN A 210 27.09 1.37 12.57
CA ASN A 210 28.23 0.98 13.41
C ASN A 210 29.26 2.10 13.54
N GLN A 211 29.41 2.92 12.51
CA GLN A 211 30.28 4.11 12.50
C GLN A 211 29.64 5.33 13.17
N CYS A 212 28.37 5.25 13.57
CA CYS A 212 27.64 6.39 14.10
C CYS A 212 28.27 7.00 15.38
N PRO A 213 28.74 6.24 16.39
CA PRO A 213 29.35 6.83 17.57
C PRO A 213 30.58 7.68 17.26
N SER A 214 31.48 7.19 16.39
CA SER A 214 32.67 7.93 15.99
C SER A 214 32.33 9.11 15.08
N PHE A 215 31.35 8.96 14.19
CA PHE A 215 30.83 10.05 13.36
C PHE A 215 30.27 11.19 14.24
N LEU A 216 29.39 10.88 15.19
CA LEU A 216 28.78 11.88 16.06
C LEU A 216 29.81 12.54 16.96
N GLN A 217 30.74 11.78 17.54
CA GLN A 217 31.82 12.33 18.36
C GLN A 217 32.69 13.31 17.56
N THR A 218 33.09 12.93 16.34
CA THR A 218 33.91 13.78 15.46
C THR A 218 33.18 15.06 15.10
N ASN A 219 31.91 14.97 14.69
CA ASN A 219 31.14 16.15 14.31
C ASN A 219 30.82 17.05 15.50
N LEU A 220 30.53 16.49 16.69
CA LEU A 220 30.33 17.29 17.90
C LEU A 220 31.60 18.04 18.31
N ASN A 221 32.78 17.41 18.19
CA ASN A 221 34.05 18.07 18.45
C ASN A 221 34.31 19.20 17.45
N ASN A 222 34.07 18.95 16.16
CA ASN A 222 34.21 19.97 15.10
C ASN A 222 33.23 21.13 15.33
N LEU A 223 32.00 20.83 15.75
CA LEU A 223 30.98 21.83 16.07
C LEU A 223 31.40 22.69 17.26
N GLN A 224 31.92 22.06 18.32
CA GLN A 224 32.46 22.76 19.49
C GLN A 224 33.61 23.68 19.08
N GLN A 225 34.54 23.17 18.27
CA GLN A 225 35.67 23.96 17.77
C GLN A 225 35.18 25.15 16.93
N TYR A 226 34.24 24.92 16.01
CA TYR A 226 33.65 25.98 15.18
C TYR A 226 33.08 27.14 16.02
N PHE A 227 32.30 26.82 17.06
CA PHE A 227 31.71 27.85 17.93
C PHE A 227 32.74 28.51 18.86
N THR A 228 33.82 27.82 19.19
CA THR A 228 34.93 28.39 19.96
C THR A 228 35.70 29.41 19.12
N ASP A 229 36.02 29.05 17.89
CA ASP A 229 36.84 29.87 16.99
C ASP A 229 36.06 31.07 16.41
N ASN A 230 34.74 30.94 16.26
CA ASN A 230 33.89 31.93 15.60
C ASN A 230 32.89 32.62 16.55
N ILE A 231 33.18 32.67 17.85
CA ILE A 231 32.22 33.17 18.86
C ILE A 231 31.74 34.60 18.57
N ASN A 232 32.59 35.43 17.96
CA ASN A 232 32.27 36.81 17.60
C ASN A 232 31.29 36.91 16.41
N PHE A 233 31.27 35.91 15.52
CA PHE A 233 30.37 35.87 14.36
C PHE A 233 28.99 35.32 14.72
N LEU A 234 28.81 34.67 15.86
CA LEU A 234 27.50 34.17 16.28
C LEU A 234 26.50 35.29 16.56
N ALA A 235 26.98 36.50 16.82
CA ALA A 235 26.12 37.67 16.98
C ALA A 235 25.46 38.12 15.66
N SER A 236 26.03 37.78 14.49
CA SER A 236 25.44 38.10 13.19
C SER A 236 24.45 37.06 12.67
N TRP A 237 24.36 35.90 13.35
CA TRP A 237 23.48 34.82 12.93
C TRP A 237 22.00 35.11 13.23
N PRO A 238 21.07 34.65 12.38
CA PRO A 238 19.65 34.70 12.67
C PRO A 238 19.32 33.91 13.95
N ALA A 239 18.52 34.51 14.84
CA ALA A 239 18.10 33.87 16.09
C ALA A 239 17.39 32.52 15.87
N ASP A 240 16.66 32.37 14.76
CA ASP A 240 15.98 31.13 14.38
C ASP A 240 16.96 29.99 14.12
N ASP A 241 18.08 30.25 13.46
CA ASP A 241 19.08 29.21 13.13
C ASP A 241 19.84 28.78 14.38
N ILE A 242 20.18 29.72 15.27
CA ILE A 242 20.76 29.42 16.58
C ILE A 242 19.80 28.54 17.39
N THR A 243 18.51 28.87 17.36
CA THR A 243 17.48 28.10 18.06
C THR A 243 17.33 26.69 17.48
N LYS A 244 17.30 26.55 16.15
CA LYS A 244 17.26 25.24 15.48
C LYS A 244 18.47 24.37 15.84
N ILE A 245 19.68 24.93 15.83
CA ILE A 245 20.88 24.18 16.21
C ILE A 245 20.79 23.71 17.66
N LYS A 246 20.36 24.56 18.60
CA LYS A 246 20.16 24.15 20.00
C LYS A 246 19.16 23.01 20.13
N VAL A 247 18.04 23.09 19.41
CA VAL A 247 17.03 22.02 19.38
C VAL A 247 17.63 20.73 18.82
N TYR A 248 18.34 20.79 17.69
CA TYR A 248 18.97 19.61 17.10
C TYR A 248 20.05 19.00 18.00
N ILE A 249 20.86 19.78 18.71
CA ILE A 249 21.84 19.26 19.68
C ILE A 249 21.15 18.55 20.85
N ALA A 250 20.10 19.15 21.41
CA ALA A 250 19.34 18.54 22.50
C ALA A 250 18.71 17.21 22.04
N ASP A 251 18.16 17.22 20.83
CA ASP A 251 17.57 16.06 20.20
C ASP A 251 18.59 14.95 19.90
N ILE A 252 19.79 15.29 19.40
CA ILE A 252 20.89 14.34 19.20
C ILE A 252 21.23 13.62 20.51
N SER A 253 21.29 14.37 21.62
CA SER A 253 21.54 13.78 22.94
C SER A 253 20.44 12.79 23.34
N ASN A 254 19.18 13.14 23.09
CA ASN A 254 18.03 12.27 23.39
C ASN A 254 18.03 11.01 22.52
N ASP A 255 18.29 11.17 21.22
CA ASP A 255 18.35 10.07 20.26
C ASP A 255 19.49 9.10 20.59
N MET A 256 20.67 9.61 20.94
CA MET A 256 21.78 8.75 21.39
C MET A 256 21.43 7.97 22.67
N LYS A 257 20.76 8.59 23.65
CA LYS A 257 20.30 7.90 24.87
C LYS A 257 19.25 6.83 24.56
N ALA A 258 18.42 7.05 23.53
CA ALA A 258 17.42 6.10 23.07
C ALA A 258 17.99 5.01 22.15
N GLY A 259 19.27 5.07 21.77
CA GLY A 259 19.88 4.16 20.80
C GLY A 259 19.49 4.44 19.33
N ASN A 260 18.86 5.59 19.06
CA ASN A 260 18.42 6.04 17.74
C ASN A 260 19.55 6.78 17.02
N CYS A 261 20.64 6.07 16.75
CA CYS A 261 21.87 6.70 16.25
C CYS A 261 21.68 7.36 14.87
N LEU A 262 20.81 6.80 14.02
CA LEU A 262 20.54 7.33 12.68
C LEU A 262 19.81 8.67 12.71
N GLU A 263 18.83 8.81 13.59
CA GLU A 263 18.10 10.07 13.81
C GLU A 263 19.06 11.15 14.32
N ALA A 264 19.99 10.78 15.20
CA ALA A 264 21.05 11.68 15.65
C ALA A 264 21.98 12.11 14.49
N MET A 265 22.34 11.19 13.58
CA MET A 265 23.14 11.53 12.40
C MET A 265 22.42 12.49 11.45
N GLU A 266 21.12 12.29 11.20
CA GLU A 266 20.31 13.16 10.34
C GLU A 266 20.23 14.59 10.88
N LYS A 267 20.05 14.71 12.20
CA LYS A 267 20.07 16.01 12.89
C LYS A 267 21.45 16.66 12.84
N MET A 268 22.52 15.88 12.98
CA MET A 268 23.89 16.39 12.84
C MET A 268 24.17 16.91 11.43
N GLU A 269 23.72 16.19 10.41
CA GLU A 269 23.86 16.63 9.02
C GLU A 269 23.07 17.92 8.75
N SER A 270 21.89 18.07 9.36
CA SER A 270 21.10 19.31 9.33
C SER A 270 21.84 20.49 9.97
N ILE A 271 22.53 20.28 11.10
CA ILE A 271 23.39 21.29 11.74
C ILE A 271 24.54 21.69 10.78
N ASN A 272 25.22 20.70 10.21
CA ASN A 272 26.33 20.93 9.28
C ASN A 272 25.92 21.73 8.05
N GLN A 273 24.70 21.53 7.53
CA GLN A 273 24.15 22.33 6.44
C GLN A 273 23.96 23.81 6.84
N ILE A 274 23.41 24.08 8.03
CA ILE A 274 23.24 25.44 8.53
C ILE A 274 24.62 26.13 8.66
N ILE A 275 25.60 25.45 9.26
CA ILE A 275 26.96 25.99 9.40
C ILE A 275 27.60 26.26 8.05
N LYS A 276 27.42 25.36 7.08
CA LYS A 276 27.97 25.52 5.74
C LYS A 276 27.47 26.81 5.08
N ILE A 277 26.18 27.13 5.21
CA ILE A 277 25.60 28.39 4.69
C ILE A 277 26.34 29.59 5.28
N HIS A 278 26.43 29.66 6.61
CA HIS A 278 27.08 30.78 7.30
C HIS A 278 28.60 30.84 7.08
N SER A 279 29.27 29.70 6.84
CA SER A 279 30.70 29.66 6.52
C SER A 279 31.03 30.20 5.11
N LEU A 280 30.08 30.12 4.18
CA LEU A 280 30.22 30.65 2.82
C LEU A 280 30.02 32.17 2.80
N ASP A 281 29.09 32.69 3.61
CA ASP A 281 28.86 34.13 3.73
C ASP A 281 30.08 34.87 4.29
N VAL A 282 30.83 34.25 5.22
CA VAL A 282 32.10 34.77 5.76
C VAL A 282 33.20 34.90 4.69
N GLN A 283 33.18 34.10 3.63
CA GLN A 283 34.15 34.23 2.53
C GLN A 283 33.77 35.33 1.54
N VAL A 284 32.48 35.61 1.37
CA VAL A 284 31.99 36.66 0.45
C VAL A 284 32.22 38.05 1.02
N GLU A 285 32.06 38.23 2.34
CA GLU A 285 32.24 39.53 2.99
C GLU A 285 33.73 39.97 3.05
N ASN A 286 34.66 39.00 3.05
CA ASN A 286 36.11 39.25 2.97
C ASN A 286 36.62 39.58 1.55
N LEU A 287 35.76 39.54 0.53
CA LEU A 287 36.09 39.91 -0.86
C LEU A 287 35.49 41.26 -1.29
N ALA A 288 34.79 41.96 -0.40
CA ALA A 288 34.31 43.31 -0.69
C ALA A 288 35.50 44.29 -0.79
N PRO A 289 35.65 45.06 -1.89
CA PRO A 289 36.74 46.01 -2.03
C PRO A 289 36.58 47.16 -1.03
N THR A 290 37.63 47.44 -0.27
CA THR A 290 37.77 48.67 0.52
C THR A 290 37.50 49.89 -0.35
N PRO A 291 36.65 50.84 0.08
CA PRO A 291 36.46 52.09 -0.65
C PRO A 291 37.73 52.92 -0.54
N GLU A 292 38.41 53.14 -1.67
CA GLU A 292 39.54 54.06 -1.78
C GLU A 292 39.13 55.45 -1.26
N SER A 293 39.86 55.90 -0.24
CA SER A 293 39.76 57.26 0.28
C SER A 293 40.24 58.24 -0.78
N ASN A 294 39.30 59.05 -1.26
CA ASN A 294 39.55 60.12 -2.21
C ASN A 294 40.33 61.25 -1.50
N SER A 295 41.66 61.27 -1.62
CA SER A 295 42.50 62.40 -1.22
C SER A 295 42.77 63.30 -2.42
N GLY A 296 42.29 64.54 -2.33
CA GLY A 296 42.41 65.53 -3.39
C GLY A 296 43.84 65.99 -3.67
N SER A 297 44.06 66.38 -4.92
CA SER A 297 45.04 67.36 -5.40
C SER A 297 44.58 67.71 -6.82
N GLY A 298 44.04 68.90 -7.12
CA GLY A 298 44.75 70.17 -7.10
C GLY A 298 45.53 70.30 -8.42
N GLY A 299 45.02 71.06 -9.40
CA GLY A 299 45.74 71.28 -10.66
C GLY A 299 44.96 71.93 -11.81
N SER A 300 44.68 73.23 -11.67
CA SER A 300 44.78 74.29 -12.71
C SER A 300 44.45 74.00 -14.18
N THR A 301 43.33 74.60 -14.63
CA THR A 301 43.01 74.97 -16.01
C THR A 301 43.85 76.17 -16.47
N PRO A 302 44.19 76.24 -17.77
CA PRO A 302 44.27 77.53 -18.45
C PRO A 302 43.30 77.64 -19.64
N GLU A 303 42.68 78.81 -19.73
CA GLU A 303 42.24 79.45 -20.98
C GLU A 303 43.23 79.26 -22.13
N SER A 304 42.74 78.99 -23.35
CA SER A 304 42.77 79.99 -24.41
C SER A 304 41.90 79.59 -25.61
N SER A 305 41.36 80.64 -26.21
CA SER A 305 40.49 80.73 -27.38
C SER A 305 41.09 80.24 -28.71
N ASP A 306 40.15 80.20 -29.68
CA ASP A 306 40.24 80.13 -31.16
C ASP A 306 40.17 78.75 -31.83
#